data_AF-A0A7C3DBS2-F1
#
_entry.id   AF-A0A7C3DBS2-F1
#
_cell.length_a   1.000
_cell.length_b   1.000
_cell.length_c   1.000
_cell.angle_alpha   90.00
_cell.angle_beta   90.00
_cell.angle_gamma   90.00
#
_symmetry.space_group_name_H-M   'P 1'
#
loop_
_entity.id
_entity.type
_entity.pdbx_description
1 polymer ?
#
loop_
_entity_poly.entity_id
_entity_poly.type
_entity_poly.pdbx_seq_one_letter_code
_entity_poly.pdbx_strand_id
1 'polypeptide(L)'
;MKVLSALAFVIVLGVVALTWALYVFEPGLMIGTPWGLVHLSVLLAVAFGLGLGVMGLYVLTGWLNAQAALRQRNRELRQIKSELEALRKQHPEETPVIPDRQP
;
A
#
# COMPACT_ATOMS: atom_id res chain seq x y z
N MET A 1 -7.36 -6.24 -4.71
CA MET A 1 -7.21 -4.88 -4.15
C MET A 1 -8.50 -4.36 -3.51
N LYS A 2 -9.60 -4.20 -4.25
CA LYS A 2 -10.87 -3.64 -3.70
C LYS A 2 -11.49 -4.45 -2.56
N VAL A 3 -11.55 -5.78 -2.67
CA VAL A 3 -12.10 -6.66 -1.62
C VAL A 3 -11.28 -6.62 -0.34
N LEU A 4 -9.95 -6.62 -0.45
CA LEU A 4 -9.04 -6.54 0.70
C LEU A 4 -9.18 -5.19 1.42
N SER A 5 -9.29 -4.09 0.66
CA SER A 5 -9.51 -2.76 1.22
C SER A 5 -10.88 -2.64 1.89
N ALA A 6 -11.93 -3.21 1.30
CA ALA A 6 -13.26 -3.25 1.90
C ALA A 6 -13.27 -4.08 3.19
N LEU A 7 -12.60 -5.24 3.20
CA LEU A 7 -12.46 -6.08 4.38
C LEU A 7 -11.72 -5.36 5.51
N ALA A 8 -10.60 -4.71 5.20
CA ALA A 8 -9.85 -3.91 6.17
C ALA A 8 -10.71 -2.77 6.75
N PHE A 9 -11.48 -2.08 5.90
CA PHE A 9 -12.40 -1.04 6.34
C PHE A 9 -13.48 -1.57 7.29
N VAL A 10 -14.12 -2.70 6.95
CA VAL A 10 -15.13 -3.34 7.80
C VAL A 10 -14.53 -3.77 9.15
N ILE A 11 -13.30 -4.30 9.16
CA ILE A 11 -12.60 -4.67 10.40
C ILE A 11 -12.36 -3.44 11.27
N VAL A 12 -11.83 -2.35 10.71
CA VAL A 12 -11.60 -1.10 11.45
C VAL A 12 -12.92 -0.56 12.00
N LEU A 13 -13.97 -0.53 11.19
CA LEU A 13 -15.30 -0.09 11.61
C LEU A 13 -15.84 -0.95 12.77
N GLY A 14 -15.69 -2.27 12.67
CA GLY A 14 -16.09 -3.22 13.71
C GLY A 14 -15.33 -3.00 15.01
N VAL A 15 -14.02 -2.78 14.95
CA VAL A 15 -13.20 -2.50 16.13
C VAL A 15 -13.60 -1.18 16.78
N VAL A 16 -13.85 -0.12 15.99
CA VAL A 16 -14.32 1.17 16.52
C VAL A 16 -15.69 1.01 17.19
N ALA A 17 -16.64 0.35 16.54
CA ALA A 17 -17.97 0.12 17.08
C ALA A 17 -17.91 -0.72 18.37
N LEU A 18 -17.09 -1.77 18.41
CA LEU A 18 -16.90 -2.60 19.59
C LEU A 18 -16.27 -1.80 20.74
N THR A 19 -15.24 -1.01 20.45
CA THR A 19 -14.57 -0.15 21.44
C THR A 19 -15.56 0.82 22.07
N TRP A 20 -16.37 1.48 21.22
CA TRP A 20 -17.39 2.41 21.66
C TRP A 20 -18.47 1.72 22.48
N ALA A 21 -18.98 0.58 22.02
CA ALA A 21 -19.99 -0.19 22.73
C ALA A 21 -19.49 -0.62 24.12
N LEU A 22 -18.26 -1.13 24.22
CA LEU A 22 -17.67 -1.50 25.51
C LEU A 22 -17.50 -0.31 26.44
N TYR A 23 -17.14 0.86 25.91
CA TYR A 23 -17.00 2.07 26.72
C TYR A 23 -18.35 2.60 27.25
N VAL A 24 -19.41 2.52 26.44
CA VAL A 24 -20.73 3.08 26.78
C VAL A 24 -21.57 2.11 27.62
N PHE A 25 -21.64 0.84 27.22
CA PHE A 25 -22.54 -0.14 27.85
C PHE A 25 -21.91 -0.86 29.05
N GLU A 26 -20.58 -0.92 29.11
CA GLU A 26 -19.85 -1.65 30.15
C GLU A 26 -18.77 -0.77 30.82
N PRO A 27 -19.17 0.37 31.43
CA PRO A 27 -18.22 1.31 32.05
C PRO A 27 -17.44 0.70 33.23
N GLY A 28 -17.92 -0.43 33.77
CA GLY A 28 -17.29 -1.17 34.86
C GLY A 28 -16.16 -2.11 34.43
N LEU A 29 -15.89 -2.28 33.13
CA LEU A 29 -14.82 -3.13 32.59
C LEU A 29 -13.44 -2.49 32.78
N MET A 30 -13.05 -2.38 34.04
CA MET A 30 -11.75 -1.88 34.47
C MET A 30 -10.80 -3.05 34.67
N ILE A 31 -9.60 -2.93 34.12
CA ILE A 31 -8.51 -3.90 34.26
C ILE A 31 -7.44 -3.27 35.13
N GLY A 32 -6.98 -4.02 36.12
CA GLY A 32 -5.80 -3.66 36.91
C GLY A 32 -4.55 -3.75 36.04
N THR A 33 -3.93 -2.61 35.77
CA THR A 33 -2.64 -2.53 35.06
C THR A 33 -1.55 -2.04 36.03
N PRO A 34 -0.25 -2.19 35.70
CA PRO A 34 0.84 -1.66 36.52
C PRO A 34 0.77 -0.14 36.77
N TRP A 35 0.01 0.59 35.95
CA TRP A 35 -0.18 2.03 36.04
C TRP A 35 -1.53 2.44 36.64
N GLY A 36 -2.32 1.47 37.14
CA GLY A 36 -3.62 1.69 37.76
C GLY A 36 -4.77 0.98 37.03
N LEU A 37 -6.01 1.30 37.43
CA LEU A 37 -7.22 0.79 36.79
C LEU A 37 -7.42 1.52 35.45
N VAL A 38 -7.39 0.76 34.36
CA VAL A 38 -7.62 1.28 33.00
C VAL A 38 -8.79 0.55 32.39
N HIS A 39 -9.66 1.29 31.69
CA HIS A 39 -10.80 0.70 31.02
C HIS A 39 -10.33 -0.19 29.85
N LEU A 40 -10.92 -1.37 29.72
CA LEU A 40 -10.62 -2.32 28.64
C LEU A 40 -10.74 -1.70 27.23
N SER A 41 -11.70 -0.79 27.01
CA SER A 41 -11.87 -0.10 25.72
C SER A 41 -10.66 0.74 25.34
N VAL A 42 -10.03 1.41 26.32
CA VAL A 42 -8.80 2.19 26.10
C VAL A 42 -7.64 1.27 25.73
N LEU A 43 -7.50 0.14 26.44
CA LEU A 43 -6.49 -0.86 26.12
C LEU A 43 -6.67 -1.43 24.71
N LEU A 44 -7.91 -1.74 24.32
CA LEU A 44 -8.26 -2.26 23.00
C LEU A 44 -7.93 -1.22 21.90
N ALA A 45 -8.31 0.03 22.10
CA ALA A 45 -8.07 1.12 21.16
C ALA A 45 -6.56 1.35 20.95
N VAL A 46 -5.79 1.40 22.04
CA VAL A 46 -4.34 1.60 21.98
C VAL A 46 -3.66 0.41 21.30
N ALA A 47 -4.01 -0.83 21.67
CA ALA A 47 -3.44 -2.03 21.06
C ALA A 47 -3.71 -2.08 19.55
N PHE A 48 -4.94 -1.79 19.13
CA PHE A 48 -5.30 -1.74 17.71
C PHE A 48 -4.57 -0.61 16.97
N GLY A 49 -4.48 0.58 17.58
CA GLY A 49 -3.74 1.71 17.04
C GLY A 49 -2.25 1.41 16.82
N LEU A 50 -1.61 0.71 17.76
CA LEU A 50 -0.22 0.26 17.61
C LEU A 50 -0.06 -0.71 16.44
N GLY A 51 -0.99 -1.66 16.29
CA GLY A 51 -1.00 -2.58 15.14
C GLY A 51 -1.11 -1.85 13.79
N LEU A 52 -2.01 -0.86 13.70
CA LEU A 52 -2.12 0.00 12.52
C LEU A 52 -0.85 0.82 12.26
N GLY A 53 -0.21 1.31 13.32
CA GLY A 53 1.07 2.03 13.21
C GLY A 53 2.16 1.17 12.60
N VAL A 54 2.33 -0.07 13.09
CA VAL A 54 3.30 -1.03 12.56
C VAL A 54 2.98 -1.37 11.10
N MET A 55 1.71 -1.66 10.78
CA MET A 55 1.29 -1.94 9.41
C MET A 55 1.56 -0.75 8.48
N GLY A 56 1.30 0.47 8.95
CA GLY A 56 1.59 1.71 8.23
C GLY A 56 3.08 1.85 7.91
N LEU A 57 3.97 1.55 8.87
CA LEU A 57 5.42 1.58 8.66
C LEU A 57 5.87 0.56 7.61
N TYR A 58 5.34 -0.66 7.63
CA TYR A 58 5.63 -1.68 6.60
C TYR A 58 5.16 -1.24 5.20
N VAL A 59 3.97 -0.67 5.10
CA VAL A 59 3.48 -0.14 3.82
C VAL A 59 4.34 1.02 3.34
N LEU A 60 4.75 1.93 4.25
CA LEU A 60 5.57 3.08 3.91
C LEU A 60 6.95 2.66 3.40
N THR A 61 7.61 1.73 4.09
CA THR A 61 8.91 1.19 3.68
C THR A 61 8.82 0.45 2.35
N GLY A 62 7.78 -0.37 2.16
CA GLY A 62 7.49 -1.03 0.89
C GLY A 62 7.25 -0.03 -0.25
N TRP A 63 6.50 1.04 0.02
CA TRP A 63 6.25 2.11 -0.94
C TRP A 63 7.53 2.84 -1.36
N LEU A 64 8.40 3.19 -0.42
CA LEU A 64 9.69 3.83 -0.70
C LEU A 64 10.58 2.93 -1.59
N ASN A 65 10.63 1.64 -1.28
CA ASN A 65 11.38 0.67 -2.09
C ASN A 65 10.80 0.51 -3.50
N ALA A 66 9.47 0.43 -3.62
CA ALA A 66 8.79 0.38 -4.91
C ALA A 66 9.07 1.65 -5.73
N GLN A 67 9.05 2.82 -5.10
CA GLN A 67 9.34 4.09 -5.75
C GLN A 67 10.81 4.19 -6.22
N ALA A 68 11.76 3.68 -5.43
CA ALA A 68 13.16 3.58 -5.82
C ALA A 68 13.34 2.64 -7.03
N ALA A 69 12.72 1.46 -6.97
CA ALA A 69 12.76 0.48 -8.07
C ALA A 69 12.13 1.04 -9.35
N LEU A 70 10.98 1.70 -9.25
CA LEU A 70 10.32 2.34 -10.39
C LEU A 70 11.20 3.42 -11.02
N ARG A 71 11.88 4.25 -10.23
CA ARG A 71 12.81 5.26 -10.75
C ARG A 71 14.00 4.64 -11.49
N GLN A 72 14.56 3.56 -10.96
CA GLN A 72 15.66 2.85 -11.61
C GLN A 72 15.21 2.23 -12.94
N ARG A 73 14.08 1.52 -12.94
CA ARG A 73 13.51 0.95 -14.17
C ARG A 73 13.17 2.01 -15.21
N ASN A 74 12.70 3.17 -14.78
CA ASN A 74 12.39 4.26 -15.72
C ASN A 74 13.65 4.88 -16.35
N ARG A 75 14.79 4.84 -15.64
CA ARG A 75 16.10 5.24 -16.21
C ARG A 75 16.58 4.23 -17.24
N GLU A 76 16.50 2.94 -16.93
CA GLU A 76 16.84 1.85 -17.86
C GLU A 76 15.98 1.92 -19.12
N LEU A 77 14.66 2.12 -18.98
CA LEU A 77 13.75 2.28 -20.12
C LEU A 77 14.11 3.51 -20.98
N ARG A 78 14.53 4.62 -20.37
CA ARG A 78 14.99 5.80 -21.11
C ARG A 78 16.28 5.54 -21.88
N GLN A 79 17.24 4.81 -21.28
CA GLN A 79 18.49 4.44 -21.95
C GLN A 79 18.21 3.54 -23.15
N ILE A 80 17.44 2.46 -22.97
CA ILE A 80 17.06 1.55 -24.05
C ILE A 80 16.32 2.31 -25.16
N LYS A 81 15.40 3.23 -24.80
CA LYS A 81 14.70 4.04 -25.79
C LYS A 81 15.66 4.95 -26.58
N SER A 82 16.65 5.55 -25.91
CA SER A 82 17.65 6.39 -26.57
C SER A 82 18.60 5.59 -27.47
N GLU A 83 18.96 4.36 -27.09
CA GLU A 83 19.75 3.46 -27.92
C GLU A 83 18.96 2.99 -29.14
N LEU A 84 17.67 2.66 -28.97
CA LEU A 84 16.78 2.31 -30.07
C LEU A 84 16.58 3.47 -31.04
N GLU A 85 16.46 4.71 -30.54
CA GLU A 85 16.39 5.91 -31.37
C GLU A 85 17.72 6.19 -32.08
N ALA A 86 18.86 5.93 -31.44
CA ALA A 86 20.18 6.04 -32.07
C ALA A 86 20.39 4.98 -33.17
N LEU A 87 20.01 3.73 -32.91
CA LEU A 87 20.04 2.63 -33.88
C LEU A 87 19.09 2.91 -35.06
N ARG A 88 17.88 3.43 -34.79
CA ARG A 88 16.94 3.86 -35.83
C ARG A 88 17.47 5.04 -36.65
N LYS A 89 18.29 5.93 -36.07
CA LYS A 89 18.96 7.01 -36.81
C LYS A 89 20.17 6.52 -37.61
N GLN A 90 20.86 5.47 -37.14
CA GLN A 90 22.01 4.86 -37.83
C GLN A 90 21.59 3.91 -38.97
N HIS A 91 20.39 3.35 -38.94
CA HIS A 91 19.77 2.60 -40.04
C HIS A 91 18.50 3.32 -40.55
N PRO A 92 18.63 4.34 -41.42
CA PRO A 92 17.48 5.11 -41.94
C PRO A 92 16.60 4.36 -42.95
N GLU A 93 17.07 3.25 -43.52
CA GLU A 93 16.32 2.38 -44.43
C GLU A 93 16.77 0.96 -44.05
N GLU A 94 15.92 0.04 -43.62
CA GLU A 94 14.93 -0.66 -44.43
C GLU A 94 13.71 -0.93 -43.54
N THR A 95 12.59 -0.25 -43.81
CA THR A 95 11.32 -0.93 -43.59
C THR A 95 11.14 -1.80 -44.82
N PRO A 96 11.32 -3.13 -44.76
CA PRO A 96 10.88 -3.98 -45.85
C PRO A 96 9.36 -3.78 -45.93
N VAL A 97 8.93 -3.01 -46.92
CA VAL A 97 7.55 -2.96 -47.35
C VAL A 97 7.21 -4.37 -47.77
N ILE A 98 6.56 -5.14 -46.89
CA ILE A 98 6.04 -6.46 -47.22
C ILE A 98 4.94 -6.20 -48.27
N PRO A 99 5.14 -6.58 -49.54
CA PRO A 99 4.21 -6.21 -50.62
C PRO A 99 2.83 -6.91 -50.51
N ASP A 100 2.68 -7.88 -49.59
CA ASP A 100 1.49 -8.73 -49.48
C ASP A 100 0.36 -8.17 -48.57
N ARG A 101 0.37 -6.88 -48.22
CA ARG A 101 -0.73 -6.23 -47.46
C ARG A 101 -1.49 -5.15 -48.25
N GLN A 102 -1.56 -5.30 -49.57
CA GLN A 102 -2.63 -4.73 -50.41
C GLN A 102 -3.15 -5.91 -51.25
N PRO A 103 -4.46 -6.17 -51.36
CA PRO A 103 -5.63 -5.27 -51.26
C PRO A 103 -6.44 -5.35 -49.96
#